data_AF-A0A522P199-F1
#
_entry.id   AF-A0A522P199-F1
#
_cell.length_a   1.000
_cell.length_b   1.000
_cell.length_c   1.000
_cell.angle_alpha   90.00
_cell.angle_beta   90.00
_cell.angle_gamma   90.00
#
_symmetry.space_group_name_H-M   'P 1'
#
loop_
_entity.id
_entity.type
_entity.pdbx_description
1 polymer ?
#
loop_
_entity_poly.entity_id
_entity_poly.type
_entity_poly.pdbx_seq_one_letter_code
_entity_poly.pdbx_strand_id
1 'polypeptide(L)'
;MTARVLATLLFTEQPSMTMGELAERLQASSGAISGALKMLTSVGLAERVPAPGSRRDHYRLRDDAWATLFTNQNVVISAMQSAAEAGITATGSNSLAGQRLTRMRDFYAFMLDEIPAMLERWQRQSPG
;
A
#
# COMPACT_ATOMS: atom_id res chain seq x y z
N MET A 1 3.92 2.83 -14.04
CA MET A 1 2.73 3.71 -13.92
C MET A 1 2.38 4.02 -12.47
N THR A 2 2.38 3.05 -11.56
CA THR A 2 2.09 3.24 -10.12
C THR A 2 2.75 4.46 -9.50
N ALA A 3 4.07 4.65 -9.70
CA ALA A 3 4.79 5.81 -9.18
C ALA A 3 4.27 7.17 -9.72
N ARG A 4 3.85 7.21 -11.00
CA ARG A 4 3.26 8.43 -11.59
C ARG A 4 1.88 8.74 -11.00
N VAL A 5 1.05 7.72 -10.76
CA VAL A 5 -0.25 7.90 -10.10
C VAL A 5 -0.06 8.37 -8.65
N LEU A 6 0.87 7.76 -7.91
CA LEU A 6 1.21 8.21 -6.56
C LEU A 6 1.66 9.67 -6.55
N ALA A 7 2.58 10.05 -7.45
CA ALA A 7 3.02 11.44 -7.58
C ALA A 7 1.83 12.37 -7.90
N THR A 8 0.95 11.99 -8.81
CA THR A 8 -0.24 12.80 -9.11
C THR A 8 -1.15 13.00 -7.89
N LEU A 9 -1.38 11.95 -7.09
CA LEU A 9 -2.19 12.05 -5.88
C LEU A 9 -1.49 12.84 -4.75
N LEU A 10 -0.15 12.88 -4.73
CA LEU A 10 0.63 13.69 -3.79
C LEU A 10 0.60 15.19 -4.14
N PHE A 11 0.65 15.52 -5.44
CA PHE A 11 0.76 16.91 -5.93
C PHE A 11 -0.58 17.49 -6.40
N THR A 12 -1.70 16.80 -6.20
CA THR A 12 -3.01 17.32 -6.59
C THR A 12 -3.56 18.24 -5.51
N GLU A 13 -4.03 19.42 -5.92
CA GLU A 13 -4.77 20.35 -5.05
C GLU A 13 -6.27 19.99 -4.98
N GLN A 14 -6.69 18.95 -5.70
CA GLN A 14 -8.07 18.43 -5.62
C GLN A 14 -8.21 17.45 -4.45
N PRO A 15 -9.31 17.48 -3.67
CA PRO A 15 -9.53 16.56 -2.56
C PRO A 15 -9.51 15.07 -2.96
N SER A 16 -9.87 14.77 -4.20
CA SER A 16 -9.83 13.44 -4.80
C SER A 16 -9.81 13.55 -6.32
N MET A 17 -9.45 12.47 -7.00
CA MET A 17 -9.46 12.36 -8.45
C MET A 17 -10.15 11.08 -8.90
N THR A 18 -10.85 11.13 -10.02
CA THR A 18 -11.40 9.96 -10.70
C THR A 18 -10.33 9.26 -11.54
N MET A 19 -10.58 7.99 -11.87
CA MET A 19 -9.74 7.25 -12.83
C MET A 19 -9.63 7.94 -14.19
N GLY A 20 -10.69 8.61 -14.64
CA GLY A 20 -10.71 9.34 -15.91
C GLY A 20 -9.79 10.55 -15.90
N GLU A 21 -9.84 11.36 -14.84
CA GLU A 21 -8.96 12.53 -14.67
C GLU A 21 -7.49 12.11 -14.54
N LEU A 22 -7.23 10.99 -13.84
CA LEU A 22 -5.89 10.42 -13.77
C LEU A 22 -5.39 9.94 -15.14
N ALA A 23 -6.25 9.27 -15.93
CA ALA A 23 -5.92 8.80 -17.27
C ALA A 23 -5.61 9.96 -18.22
N GLU A 24 -6.44 11.00 -18.20
CA GLU A 24 -6.26 12.22 -18.99
C GLU A 24 -4.98 12.95 -18.59
N ARG A 25 -4.79 13.24 -17.30
CA ARG A 25 -3.61 13.98 -16.81
C ARG A 25 -2.30 13.25 -17.07
N LEU A 26 -2.30 11.92 -16.97
CA LEU A 26 -1.10 11.10 -17.16
C LEU A 26 -0.91 10.61 -18.60
N GLN A 27 -1.87 10.89 -19.50
CA GLN A 27 -1.89 10.39 -20.87
C GLN A 27 -1.68 8.87 -20.91
N ALA A 28 -2.47 8.15 -20.11
CA ALA A 28 -2.32 6.71 -19.90
C ALA A 28 -3.67 5.99 -20.05
N SER A 29 -3.63 4.72 -20.42
CA SER A 29 -4.84 3.91 -20.60
C SER A 29 -5.55 3.65 -19.27
N SER A 30 -6.88 3.46 -19.32
CA SER A 30 -7.69 3.10 -18.15
C SER A 30 -7.19 1.82 -17.46
N GLY A 31 -6.70 0.84 -18.22
CA GLY A 31 -6.11 -0.38 -17.66
C GLY A 31 -4.84 -0.12 -16.85
N ALA A 32 -3.97 0.79 -17.34
CA ALA A 32 -2.75 1.16 -16.64
C ALA A 32 -3.03 1.94 -15.34
N ILE A 33 -4.02 2.84 -15.36
CA ILE A 33 -4.47 3.58 -14.16
C ILE A 33 -5.14 2.63 -13.17
N SER A 34 -6.02 1.75 -13.64
CA SER A 34 -6.70 0.77 -12.78
C SER A 34 -5.71 -0.14 -12.05
N GLY A 35 -4.71 -0.68 -12.75
CA GLY A 35 -3.65 -1.48 -12.13
C GLY A 35 -2.83 -0.71 -11.10
N ALA A 36 -2.51 0.57 -11.38
CA ALA A 36 -1.80 1.44 -10.45
C ALA A 36 -2.63 1.74 -9.19
N LEU A 37 -3.91 2.12 -9.34
CA LEU A 37 -4.82 2.38 -8.22
C LEU A 37 -5.05 1.13 -7.38
N LYS A 38 -5.24 -0.03 -8.01
CA LYS A 38 -5.33 -1.31 -7.31
C LYS A 38 -4.11 -1.55 -6.44
N MET A 39 -2.90 -1.42 -7.02
CA MET A 39 -1.65 -1.60 -6.27
C MET A 39 -1.54 -0.62 -5.08
N LEU A 40 -1.77 0.68 -5.32
CA LEU A 40 -1.69 1.70 -4.27
C LEU A 40 -2.73 1.50 -3.17
N THR A 41 -3.91 0.99 -3.51
CA THR A 41 -4.95 0.65 -2.54
C THR A 41 -4.56 -0.59 -1.74
N SER A 42 -4.01 -1.62 -2.38
CA SER A 42 -3.53 -2.84 -1.70
C SER A 42 -2.39 -2.57 -0.71
N VAL A 43 -1.50 -1.61 -0.99
CA VAL A 43 -0.46 -1.22 -0.03
C VAL A 43 -0.92 -0.14 0.96
N GLY A 44 -2.19 0.27 0.91
CA GLY A 44 -2.75 1.25 1.84
C GLY A 44 -2.22 2.67 1.65
N LEU A 45 -1.80 3.05 0.45
CA LEU A 45 -1.41 4.43 0.12
C LEU A 45 -2.58 5.26 -0.41
N ALA A 46 -3.43 4.65 -1.23
CA ALA A 46 -4.62 5.29 -1.79
C ALA A 46 -5.88 4.67 -1.22
N GLU A 47 -6.96 5.45 -1.17
CA GLU A 47 -8.29 4.95 -0.82
C GLU A 47 -9.35 5.46 -1.78
N ARG A 48 -10.42 4.68 -1.90
CA ARG A 48 -11.63 5.11 -2.60
C ARG A 48 -12.51 5.91 -1.65
N VAL A 49 -12.94 7.09 -2.07
CA VAL A 49 -13.80 7.98 -1.29
C VAL A 49 -15.14 8.24 -1.98
N PRO A 50 -16.22 8.46 -1.21
CA PRO A 50 -17.46 8.98 -1.75
C PRO A 50 -17.28 10.41 -2.27
N ALA A 51 -17.92 10.74 -3.40
CA ALA A 51 -17.97 12.10 -3.93
C ALA A 51 -19.43 12.54 -4.11
N PRO A 52 -19.90 13.55 -3.34
CA PRO A 52 -21.27 14.06 -3.46
C PRO A 52 -21.59 14.47 -4.91
N GLY A 53 -22.71 13.99 -5.44
CA GLY A 53 -23.16 14.32 -6.80
C GLY A 53 -22.43 13.57 -7.92
N SER A 54 -21.46 12.70 -7.62
CA SER A 54 -20.79 11.87 -8.62
C SER A 54 -21.16 10.40 -8.45
N ARG A 55 -21.45 9.71 -9.57
CA ARG A 55 -21.57 8.24 -9.61
C ARG A 55 -20.23 7.54 -9.85
N ARG A 56 -19.15 8.29 -10.08
CA ARG A 56 -17.83 7.75 -10.37
C ARG A 56 -17.07 7.48 -9.08
N ASP A 57 -16.23 6.47 -9.09
CA ASP A 57 -15.27 6.22 -8.01
C ASP A 57 -14.21 7.32 -7.99
N HIS A 58 -14.01 7.91 -6.81
CA HIS A 58 -12.97 8.89 -6.53
C HIS A 58 -11.89 8.29 -5.66
N TYR A 59 -10.65 8.69 -5.91
CA TYR A 59 -9.46 8.19 -5.23
C TYR A 59 -8.65 9.36 -4.68
N ARG A 60 -8.09 9.18 -3.49
CA ARG A 60 -7.14 10.12 -2.90
C ARG A 60 -5.99 9.38 -2.24
N LEU A 61 -4.90 10.09 -1.98
CA LEU A 61 -3.91 9.64 -1.00
C LEU A 61 -4.57 9.62 0.38
N ARG A 62 -4.29 8.59 1.17
CA ARG A 62 -4.76 8.57 2.56
C ARG A 62 -3.96 9.57 3.40
N ASP A 63 -4.62 10.21 4.37
CA ASP A 63 -3.95 11.11 5.31
C ASP A 63 -2.93 10.36 6.18
N ASP A 64 -3.20 9.08 6.46
CA ASP A 64 -2.32 8.16 7.21
C ASP A 64 -1.45 7.27 6.29
N ALA A 65 -1.38 7.55 4.98
CA ALA A 65 -0.80 6.66 3.96
C ALA A 65 0.56 6.08 4.36
N TRP A 66 1.47 6.90 4.88
CA TRP A 66 2.81 6.45 5.25
C TRP A 66 2.80 5.55 6.48
N ALA A 67 1.95 5.82 7.46
CA ALA A 67 1.77 4.93 8.60
C ALA A 67 1.15 3.60 8.15
N THR A 68 0.07 3.68 7.37
CA THR A 68 -0.65 2.52 6.84
C THR A 68 0.26 1.61 6.02
N LEU A 69 1.15 2.17 5.19
CA LEU A 69 2.09 1.43 4.33
C LEU A 69 2.91 0.39 5.10
N PHE A 70 3.24 0.69 6.35
CA PHE A 70 4.07 -0.16 7.17
C PHE A 70 3.26 -1.10 8.08
N THR A 71 1.97 -0.81 8.32
CA THR A 71 1.12 -1.61 9.23
C THR A 71 0.51 -2.85 8.56
N ASN A 72 -0.18 -3.68 9.36
CA ASN A 72 -1.00 -4.79 8.87
C ASN A 72 -2.16 -4.39 7.93
N GLN A 73 -2.48 -3.09 7.83
CA GLN A 73 -3.45 -2.61 6.84
C GLN A 73 -2.91 -2.68 5.40
N ASN A 74 -1.59 -2.77 5.23
CA ASN A 74 -0.98 -3.14 3.96
C ASN A 74 -1.17 -4.65 3.73
N VAL A 75 -2.22 -5.01 3.00
CA VAL A 75 -2.60 -6.41 2.77
C VAL A 75 -1.54 -7.22 2.01
N VAL A 76 -0.60 -6.54 1.34
CA VAL A 76 0.53 -7.21 0.67
C VAL A 76 1.49 -7.81 1.69
N ILE A 77 1.71 -7.16 2.84
CA ILE A 77 2.59 -7.70 3.90
C ILE A 77 2.00 -9.00 4.44
N SER A 78 0.71 -8.99 4.80
CA SER A 78 0.03 -10.20 5.28
C SER A 78 0.06 -11.32 4.25
N ALA A 79 -0.19 -11.02 2.98
CA ALA A 79 -0.11 -12.01 1.90
C ALA A 79 1.31 -12.60 1.75
N MET A 80 2.36 -11.79 1.90
CA MET A 80 3.75 -12.25 1.86
C MET A 80 4.09 -13.15 3.05
N GLN A 81 3.60 -12.83 4.25
CA GLN A 81 3.80 -13.69 5.44
C GLN A 81 3.11 -15.04 5.27
N SER A 82 1.84 -15.06 4.84
CA SER A 82 1.11 -16.32 4.58
C SER A 82 1.77 -17.15 3.47
N ALA A 83 2.24 -16.50 2.40
CA ALA A 83 2.98 -17.18 1.34
C ALA A 83 4.32 -17.75 1.83
N ALA A 84 5.02 -17.04 2.72
CA ALA A 84 6.25 -17.52 3.34
C ALA A 84 6.00 -18.79 4.17
N GLU A 85 4.98 -18.78 5.03
CA GLU A 85 4.62 -19.92 5.88
C GLU A 85 4.25 -21.15 5.05
N ALA A 86 3.41 -20.98 4.03
CA ALA A 86 3.05 -22.04 3.11
C ALA A 86 4.28 -22.59 2.36
N GLY A 87 5.16 -21.70 1.87
CA GLY A 87 6.37 -22.09 1.15
C GLY A 87 7.41 -22.79 2.03
N ILE A 88 7.57 -22.38 3.30
CA ILE A 88 8.45 -23.06 4.26
C ILE A 88 7.94 -24.48 4.51
N THR A 89 6.63 -24.63 4.71
CA THR A 89 5.99 -25.94 4.91
C THR A 89 6.19 -26.85 3.69
N ALA A 90 6.06 -26.31 2.48
CA ALA A 90 6.19 -27.07 1.24
C ALA A 90 7.64 -27.44 0.88
N THR A 91 8.62 -26.58 1.19
CA THR A 91 10.03 -26.77 0.78
C THR A 91 10.92 -27.34 1.87
N GLY A 92 10.47 -27.34 3.12
CA GLY A 92 11.28 -27.66 4.30
C GLY A 92 12.24 -26.53 4.66
N SER A 93 12.35 -26.24 5.97
CA SER A 93 13.15 -25.13 6.52
C SER A 93 14.64 -25.20 6.19
N ASN A 94 15.18 -26.40 5.97
CA ASN A 94 16.61 -26.60 5.67
C ASN A 94 16.97 -26.35 4.20
N SER A 95 15.99 -26.23 3.29
CA SER A 95 16.26 -25.90 1.89
C SER A 95 16.67 -24.43 1.72
N LEU A 96 17.38 -24.09 0.64
CA LEU A 96 17.73 -22.69 0.34
C LEU A 96 16.48 -21.80 0.18
N ALA A 97 15.40 -22.35 -0.38
CA ALA A 97 14.12 -21.65 -0.49
C ALA A 97 13.50 -21.42 0.90
N GLY A 98 13.45 -22.45 1.74
CA GLY A 98 12.95 -22.39 3.11
C GLY A 98 13.70 -21.34 3.95
N GLN A 99 15.03 -21.27 3.82
CA GLN A 99 15.85 -20.26 4.50
C GLN A 99 15.53 -18.83 4.05
N ARG A 100 15.36 -18.60 2.73
CA ARG A 100 14.98 -17.28 2.19
C ARG A 100 13.60 -16.85 2.67
N LEU A 101 12.63 -17.77 2.65
CA LEU A 101 11.27 -17.51 3.10
C LEU A 101 11.22 -17.26 4.62
N THR A 102 11.99 -18.02 5.40
CA THR A 102 12.13 -17.83 6.85
C THR A 102 12.65 -16.44 7.15
N ARG A 103 13.75 -16.01 6.50
CA ARG A 103 14.31 -14.67 6.67
C ARG A 103 13.30 -13.57 6.31
N MET A 104 12.56 -13.74 5.22
CA MET A 104 11.53 -12.78 4.82
C MET A 104 10.40 -12.68 5.85
N ARG A 105 9.88 -13.82 6.31
CA ARG A 105 8.83 -13.89 7.35
C ARG A 105 9.28 -13.20 8.63
N ASP A 106 10.48 -13.56 9.12
CA ASP A 106 11.01 -13.06 10.39
C ASP A 106 11.24 -11.54 10.33
N PHE A 107 11.72 -11.03 9.20
CA PHE A 107 11.87 -9.58 8.99
C PHE A 107 10.53 -8.85 9.04
N TYR A 108 9.50 -9.35 8.33
CA TYR A 108 8.17 -8.73 8.37
C TYR A 108 7.54 -8.82 9.77
N ALA A 109 7.73 -9.93 10.48
CA ALA A 109 7.24 -10.08 11.86
C ALA A 109 7.89 -9.06 12.80
N PHE A 110 9.22 -8.92 12.77
CA PHE A 110 9.93 -7.90 13.54
C PHE A 110 9.46 -6.49 13.21
N MET A 111 9.37 -6.16 11.92
CA MET A 111 8.95 -4.83 11.47
C MET A 111 7.54 -4.48 11.99
N LEU A 112 6.59 -5.42 11.89
CA LEU A 112 5.21 -5.20 12.35
C LEU A 112 5.08 -5.04 13.88
N ASP A 113 6.00 -5.62 14.65
CA ASP A 113 6.06 -5.47 16.11
C ASP A 113 6.60 -4.07 16.50
N GLU A 114 7.58 -3.55 15.76
CA GLU A 114 8.22 -2.26 16.05
C GLU A 114 7.43 -1.03 15.59
N ILE A 115 6.65 -1.16 14.51
CA ILE A 115 5.95 -0.02 13.89
C ILE A 115 4.98 0.70 14.84
N PRO A 116 4.11 0.02 15.63
CA PRO A 116 3.19 0.70 16.53
C PRO A 116 3.92 1.67 17.48
N ALA A 117 5.01 1.22 18.10
CA ALA A 117 5.81 2.06 18.99
C ALA A 117 6.51 3.21 18.23
N MET A 118 6.95 2.97 16.99
CA MET A 118 7.53 4.01 16.14
C MET A 118 6.49 5.09 15.77
N LEU A 119 5.27 4.69 15.40
CA LEU A 119 4.18 5.62 15.06
C LEU A 119 3.72 6.42 16.28
N GLU A 120 3.64 5.80 17.45
CA GLU A 120 3.32 6.51 18.70
C GLU A 120 4.38 7.58 19.02
N ARG A 121 5.67 7.26 18.84
CA ARG A 121 6.76 8.24 18.99
C ARG A 121 6.67 9.37 17.96
N TRP A 122 6.35 9.07 16.70
CA TRP A 122 6.17 10.06 15.65
C TRP A 122 5.02 11.03 15.99
N GLN A 123 3.86 10.50 16.40
CA GLN A 123 2.70 11.32 16.79
C GLN A 123 3.00 12.27 17.95
N ARG A 124 3.88 11.87 18.88
CA ARG A 124 4.32 12.76 19.97
C ARG A 124 5.26 13.89 19.51
N GLN A 125 5.98 13.71 18.41
CA GLN A 125 7.00 14.66 17.94
C GLN A 125 6.50 15.59 16.85
N SER A 126 5.51 15.15 16.08
CA SER A 126 4.94 15.92 14.96
C SER A 126 3.61 16.52 15.40
N PRO A 127 3.57 17.79 15.84
CA PRO A 127 2.30 18.49 15.99
C PRO A 127 1.67 18.60 14.59
N GLY A 128 0.44 18.12 14.47
CA GLY A 128 -0.37 18.28 13.26
C GLY A 128 -0.62 19.75 12.92
#